data_AF-X5I2D7-F1
#
_entry.id   AF-X5I2D7-F1
#
_cell.length_a   1.000
_cell.length_b   1.000
_cell.length_c   1.000
_cell.angle_alpha   90.00
_cell.angle_beta   90.00
_cell.angle_gamma   90.00
#
_symmetry.space_group_name_H-M   'P 1'
#
loop_
_entity.id
_entity.type
_entity.pdbx_description
1 polymer ?
#
loop_
_entity_poly.entity_id
_entity_poly.type
_entity_poly.pdbx_seq_one_letter_code
_entity_poly.pdbx_strand_id
1 'polypeptide(L)'
;MLDDNRPMDFAKDKNSATLWAKKRKQVWLNNLSKAESTSINNYIKNSSEINSYSIKKKFALDNYEGIETLNEDLKNISTAVKKSMLTKPLYVYYYEANDKFGFNQNLESSLDSNIIDEEAINNFAKKISDTNFIQDGFKDVTMTEPDINSKLPILVHLKLPTNTPAASYGNDEENLRVLIDQGYSLKATGLSIVTIKGKQYAKVDADLIKQLNFENDVISASQWGEENYAPWLKELTSNELRDINNYLGGGYTAINKYLLDGTIGENTSKEDLEEKISNISSALKKRKIPEDIITYRRMGPNEFGLDLNSPDYDFNKVENVSKFKEKWLGKTIPVKTFISTTVLSNNISAFAKRKLILRLHLPNGSNAAYVSVAEGYKNEYEVLIDHGYSYKIDNITEYYDESSLGGKTNKLIIDATLI
;
A
#
# COMPACT_ATOMS: atom_id res chain seq x y z
N MET A 1 -24.33 24.25 8.34
CA MET A 1 -23.34 23.27 8.85
C MET A 1 -24.01 22.48 9.95
N LEU A 2 -23.93 21.16 9.94
CA LEU A 2 -24.34 20.35 11.10
C LEU A 2 -23.44 20.75 12.27
N ASP A 3 -24.04 21.16 13.38
CA ASP A 3 -23.32 21.35 14.65
C ASP A 3 -22.77 19.99 15.10
N ASP A 4 -21.45 19.82 15.11
CA ASP A 4 -20.75 18.55 15.34
C ASP A 4 -20.36 18.38 16.82
N ASN A 5 -21.33 18.58 17.73
CA ASN A 5 -21.17 18.45 19.18
C ASN A 5 -21.00 17.00 19.69
N ARG A 6 -20.71 16.04 18.82
CA ARG A 6 -20.47 14.64 19.21
C ARG A 6 -19.14 14.46 19.98
N PRO A 7 -18.99 13.35 20.72
CA PRO A 7 -17.67 12.93 21.19
C PRO A 7 -16.75 12.55 20.02
N MET A 8 -15.44 12.51 20.30
CA MET A 8 -14.47 11.94 19.34
C MET A 8 -14.65 10.43 19.21
N ASP A 9 -15.00 9.76 20.31
CA ASP A 9 -15.24 8.32 20.39
C ASP A 9 -16.61 8.09 21.05
N PHE A 10 -17.49 7.35 20.36
CA PHE A 10 -18.78 6.96 20.95
C PHE A 10 -18.64 5.77 21.90
N ALA A 11 -17.50 5.06 21.88
CA ALA A 11 -17.25 3.86 22.67
C ALA A 11 -18.43 2.87 22.57
N LYS A 12 -19.20 2.66 23.63
CA LYS A 12 -20.36 1.74 23.65
C LYS A 12 -21.71 2.43 23.45
N ASP A 13 -21.76 3.75 23.30
CA ASP A 13 -23.00 4.52 23.16
C ASP A 13 -23.58 4.45 21.74
N LYS A 14 -24.26 3.34 21.46
CA LYS A 14 -24.95 3.09 20.18
C LYS A 14 -26.04 4.11 19.88
N ASN A 15 -26.80 4.54 20.89
CA ASN A 15 -27.93 5.45 20.72
C ASN A 15 -27.46 6.81 20.18
N SER A 16 -26.45 7.41 20.82
CA SER A 16 -25.89 8.68 20.37
C SER A 16 -25.22 8.57 19.01
N ALA A 17 -24.47 7.48 18.77
CA ALA A 17 -23.84 7.22 17.48
C ALA A 17 -24.88 7.13 16.35
N THR A 18 -25.96 6.39 16.57
CA THR A 18 -27.04 6.23 15.59
C THR A 18 -27.79 7.52 15.34
N LEU A 19 -28.12 8.30 16.37
CA LEU A 19 -28.79 9.59 16.21
C LEU A 19 -27.93 10.57 15.39
N TRP A 20 -26.63 10.65 15.70
CA TRP A 20 -25.70 11.51 14.97
C TRP A 20 -25.55 11.07 13.51
N ALA A 21 -25.34 9.78 13.28
CA ALA A 21 -25.11 9.25 11.95
C ALA A 21 -26.35 9.35 11.05
N LYS A 22 -27.57 9.17 11.59
CA LYS A 22 -28.82 9.37 10.82
C LYS A 22 -28.96 10.81 10.33
N LYS A 23 -28.66 11.80 11.18
CA LYS A 23 -28.67 13.23 10.80
C LYS A 23 -27.65 13.51 9.70
N ARG A 24 -26.44 12.97 9.85
CA ARG A 24 -25.34 13.15 8.89
C ARG A 24 -25.64 12.46 7.54
N LYS A 25 -26.18 11.25 7.56
CA LYS A 25 -26.62 10.51 6.39
C LYS A 25 -27.65 11.31 5.58
N GLN A 26 -28.66 11.90 6.23
CA GLN A 26 -29.68 12.67 5.52
C GLN A 26 -29.08 13.87 4.76
N VAL A 27 -28.17 14.61 5.39
CA VAL A 27 -27.47 15.73 4.75
C VAL A 27 -26.59 15.24 3.60
N TRP A 28 -25.87 14.14 3.82
CA TRP A 28 -25.00 13.55 2.81
C TRP A 28 -25.80 13.10 1.58
N LEU A 29 -26.86 12.31 1.76
CA LEU A 29 -27.72 11.82 0.68
C LEU A 29 -28.37 12.96 -0.12
N ASN A 30 -28.76 14.06 0.53
CA ASN A 30 -29.32 15.23 -0.16
C ASN A 30 -28.30 15.94 -1.09
N ASN A 31 -27.00 15.71 -0.88
CA ASN A 31 -25.92 16.29 -1.69
C ASN A 31 -25.37 15.31 -2.75
N LEU A 32 -25.91 14.09 -2.81
CA LEU A 32 -25.51 13.11 -3.81
C LEU A 32 -26.26 13.31 -5.12
N SER A 33 -25.55 13.13 -6.23
CA SER A 33 -26.18 12.95 -7.53
C SER A 33 -26.90 11.60 -7.59
N LYS A 34 -27.74 11.41 -8.62
CA LYS A 34 -28.38 10.12 -8.86
C LYS A 34 -27.35 9.01 -9.14
N ALA A 35 -26.29 9.32 -9.89
CA ALA A 35 -25.22 8.37 -10.20
C ALA A 35 -24.45 7.96 -8.93
N GLU A 36 -24.07 8.94 -8.10
CA GLU A 36 -23.42 8.69 -6.81
C GLU A 36 -24.28 7.84 -5.88
N SER A 37 -25.58 8.14 -5.78
CA SER A 37 -26.53 7.36 -4.98
C SER A 37 -26.65 5.91 -5.47
N THR A 38 -26.69 5.70 -6.79
CA THR A 38 -26.70 4.36 -7.40
C THR A 38 -25.42 3.59 -7.05
N SER A 39 -24.25 4.20 -7.23
CA SER A 39 -22.97 3.56 -6.94
C SER A 39 -22.78 3.22 -5.46
N ILE A 40 -23.25 4.07 -4.54
CA ILE A 40 -23.29 3.74 -3.10
C ILE A 40 -24.20 2.54 -2.84
N ASN A 41 -25.40 2.48 -3.44
CA ASN A 41 -26.29 1.34 -3.28
C ASN A 41 -25.71 0.04 -3.87
N ASN A 42 -24.95 0.14 -4.97
CA ASN A 42 -24.22 -0.99 -5.55
C ASN A 42 -23.12 -1.45 -4.61
N TYR A 43 -22.35 -0.53 -4.02
CA TYR A 43 -21.33 -0.85 -3.03
C TYR A 43 -21.90 -1.61 -1.83
N ILE A 44 -23.03 -1.17 -1.28
CA ILE A 44 -23.68 -1.83 -0.15
C ILE A 44 -24.04 -3.30 -0.45
N LYS A 45 -24.36 -3.61 -1.72
CA LYS A 45 -24.72 -4.96 -2.15
C LYS A 45 -23.50 -5.80 -2.54
N ASN A 46 -22.49 -5.19 -3.16
CA ASN A 46 -21.40 -5.86 -3.89
C ASN A 46 -20.01 -5.35 -3.48
N SER A 47 -19.83 -4.92 -2.23
CA SER A 47 -18.58 -4.27 -1.75
C SER A 47 -17.32 -5.11 -2.02
N SER A 48 -17.42 -6.44 -1.87
CA SER A 48 -16.31 -7.37 -2.14
C SER A 48 -15.83 -7.30 -3.59
N GLU A 49 -16.75 -7.25 -4.55
CA GLU A 49 -16.41 -7.18 -5.99
C GLU A 49 -15.78 -5.82 -6.31
N ILE A 50 -16.39 -4.73 -5.83
CA ILE A 50 -15.89 -3.37 -6.06
C ILE A 50 -14.50 -3.17 -5.46
N ASN A 51 -14.27 -3.65 -4.23
CA ASN A 51 -12.96 -3.58 -3.60
C ASN A 51 -11.92 -4.41 -4.34
N SER A 52 -12.27 -5.65 -4.73
CA SER A 52 -11.37 -6.50 -5.52
C SER A 52 -11.01 -5.86 -6.87
N TYR A 53 -11.99 -5.25 -7.53
CA TYR A 53 -11.79 -4.51 -8.78
C TYR A 53 -10.93 -3.27 -8.59
N SER A 54 -11.08 -2.54 -7.47
CA SER A 54 -10.25 -1.38 -7.19
C SER A 54 -8.76 -1.72 -7.11
N ILE A 55 -8.41 -2.85 -6.47
CA ILE A 55 -7.03 -3.35 -6.43
C ILE A 55 -6.57 -3.74 -7.83
N LYS A 56 -7.37 -4.54 -8.54
CA LYS A 56 -7.06 -4.99 -9.91
C LYS A 56 -6.74 -3.81 -10.82
N LYS A 57 -7.56 -2.75 -10.79
CA LYS A 57 -7.40 -1.57 -11.64
C LYS A 57 -6.09 -0.83 -11.38
N LYS A 58 -5.66 -0.68 -10.12
CA LYS A 58 -4.39 -0.02 -9.77
C LYS A 58 -3.18 -0.70 -10.42
N PHE A 59 -3.22 -2.03 -10.52
CA PHE A 59 -2.10 -2.84 -11.01
C PHE A 59 -2.29 -3.41 -12.41
N ALA A 60 -3.34 -2.98 -13.13
CA ALA A 60 -3.62 -3.41 -14.50
C ALA A 60 -2.67 -2.75 -15.51
N LEU A 61 -2.66 -3.23 -16.75
CA LEU A 61 -1.94 -2.58 -17.85
C LEU A 61 -2.40 -1.12 -18.02
N ASP A 62 -1.48 -0.26 -18.44
CA ASP A 62 -1.72 1.15 -18.78
C ASP A 62 -2.85 1.36 -19.79
N ASN A 63 -2.98 0.45 -20.76
CA ASN A 63 -4.06 0.44 -21.75
C ASN A 63 -5.32 -0.34 -21.33
N TYR A 64 -5.39 -0.81 -20.08
CA TYR A 64 -6.55 -1.54 -19.58
C TYR A 64 -7.71 -0.58 -19.31
N GLU A 65 -8.70 -0.60 -20.19
CA GLU A 65 -9.90 0.24 -20.05
C GLU A 65 -10.78 -0.19 -18.86
N GLY A 66 -10.67 -1.46 -18.45
CA GLY A 66 -11.43 -1.98 -17.32
C GLY A 66 -12.88 -2.30 -17.64
N ILE A 67 -13.68 -2.38 -16.59
CA ILE A 67 -15.14 -2.55 -16.66
C ILE A 67 -15.74 -1.16 -16.42
N GLU A 68 -16.39 -0.60 -17.44
CA GLU A 68 -16.91 0.78 -17.43
C GLU A 68 -17.80 1.05 -16.20
N THR A 69 -18.76 0.18 -15.92
CA THR A 69 -19.67 0.33 -14.77
C THR A 69 -18.93 0.34 -13.44
N LEU A 70 -17.93 -0.53 -13.26
CA LEU A 70 -17.12 -0.54 -12.05
C LEU A 70 -16.18 0.67 -11.98
N ASN A 71 -15.69 1.17 -13.11
CA ASN A 71 -14.91 2.42 -13.14
C ASN A 71 -15.75 3.61 -12.68
N GLU A 72 -16.98 3.71 -13.16
CA GLU A 72 -17.94 4.71 -12.74
C GLU A 72 -18.24 4.56 -11.25
N ASP A 73 -18.50 3.34 -10.78
CA ASP A 73 -18.75 3.07 -9.36
C ASP A 73 -17.58 3.52 -8.48
N LEU A 74 -16.33 3.15 -8.80
CA LEU A 74 -15.15 3.60 -8.03
C LEU A 74 -15.06 5.14 -7.95
N LYS A 75 -15.23 5.83 -9.09
CA LYS A 75 -15.17 7.29 -9.16
C LYS A 75 -16.31 7.94 -8.36
N ASN A 76 -17.53 7.45 -8.55
CA ASN A 76 -18.74 7.98 -7.93
C ASN A 76 -18.74 7.73 -6.42
N ILE A 77 -18.29 6.56 -5.96
CA ILE A 77 -18.17 6.26 -4.53
C ILE A 77 -17.15 7.18 -3.88
N SER A 78 -15.93 7.31 -4.42
CA SER A 78 -14.92 8.22 -3.85
C SER A 78 -15.42 9.68 -3.81
N THR A 79 -16.06 10.13 -4.90
CA THR A 79 -16.66 11.49 -4.96
C THR A 79 -17.76 11.65 -3.91
N ALA A 80 -18.64 10.66 -3.76
CA ALA A 80 -19.71 10.67 -2.77
C ALA A 80 -19.14 10.74 -1.35
N VAL A 81 -18.16 9.89 -1.00
CA VAL A 81 -17.57 9.85 0.34
C VAL A 81 -16.87 11.19 0.68
N LYS A 82 -16.19 11.80 -0.31
CA LYS A 82 -15.57 13.15 -0.19
C LYS A 82 -16.57 14.27 0.08
N LYS A 83 -17.87 14.09 -0.17
CA LYS A 83 -18.91 15.05 0.23
C LYS A 83 -19.30 14.96 1.71
N SER A 84 -18.75 13.99 2.45
CA SER A 84 -18.96 13.81 3.89
C SER A 84 -17.64 13.91 4.67
N MET A 85 -17.00 15.08 4.63
CA MET A 85 -15.75 15.34 5.36
C MET A 85 -15.97 15.50 6.86
N LEU A 86 -15.16 14.83 7.67
CA LEU A 86 -15.19 15.00 9.13
C LEU A 86 -14.74 16.41 9.53
N THR A 87 -15.51 17.05 10.39
CA THR A 87 -15.21 18.37 10.99
C THR A 87 -14.42 18.28 12.29
N LYS A 88 -14.31 17.07 12.84
CA LYS A 88 -13.62 16.73 14.09
C LYS A 88 -13.14 15.27 13.98
N PRO A 89 -12.08 14.82 14.67
CA PRO A 89 -11.67 13.43 14.59
C PRO A 89 -12.77 12.47 15.08
N LEU A 90 -12.78 11.26 14.55
CA LEU A 90 -13.76 10.21 14.87
C LEU A 90 -13.03 8.88 15.09
N TYR A 91 -13.27 8.24 16.22
CA TYR A 91 -12.84 6.86 16.44
C TYR A 91 -13.86 5.88 15.87
N VAL A 92 -13.36 4.85 15.22
CA VAL A 92 -14.14 3.80 14.58
C VAL A 92 -13.54 2.43 14.89
N TYR A 93 -14.36 1.39 14.75
CA TYR A 93 -14.05 0.03 15.15
C TYR A 93 -14.34 -0.94 14.01
N TYR A 94 -13.46 -1.91 13.83
CA TYR A 94 -13.70 -3.06 12.97
C TYR A 94 -12.83 -4.25 13.41
N TYR A 95 -13.29 -5.46 13.11
CA TYR A 95 -12.48 -6.65 13.31
C TYR A 95 -11.63 -6.95 12.08
N GLU A 96 -10.45 -7.54 12.28
CA GLU A 96 -9.50 -7.83 11.21
C GLU A 96 -8.76 -9.15 11.40
N ALA A 97 -8.34 -9.74 10.29
CA ALA A 97 -7.50 -10.94 10.28
C ALA A 97 -6.01 -10.61 10.48
N ASN A 98 -5.28 -11.57 11.04
CA ASN A 98 -3.84 -11.49 11.33
C ASN A 98 -3.02 -11.19 10.07
N ASP A 99 -3.41 -11.80 8.95
CA ASP A 99 -2.70 -11.72 7.68
C ASP A 99 -2.77 -10.32 7.05
N LYS A 100 -3.78 -9.51 7.38
CA LYS A 100 -3.83 -8.10 6.97
C LYS A 100 -2.76 -7.24 7.61
N PHE A 101 -2.21 -7.68 8.74
CA PHE A 101 -1.05 -7.09 9.39
C PHE A 101 0.25 -7.82 9.04
N GLY A 102 0.26 -8.70 8.02
CA GLY A 102 1.43 -9.50 7.68
C GLY A 102 1.89 -10.38 8.85
N PHE A 103 0.97 -10.86 9.68
CA PHE A 103 1.24 -11.72 10.82
C PHE A 103 0.68 -13.12 10.55
N ASN A 104 1.57 -14.11 10.44
CA ASN A 104 1.22 -15.48 10.05
C ASN A 104 1.03 -16.45 11.23
N GLN A 105 1.36 -16.03 12.46
CA GLN A 105 1.10 -16.85 13.64
C GLN A 105 -0.38 -16.74 14.03
N ASN A 106 -0.89 -17.78 14.69
CA ASN A 106 -2.20 -17.70 15.32
C ASN A 106 -2.10 -16.85 16.58
N LEU A 107 -2.97 -15.85 16.73
CA LEU A 107 -3.05 -15.04 17.95
C LEU A 107 -3.79 -15.76 19.08
N GLU A 108 -4.65 -16.71 18.74
CA GLU A 108 -5.43 -17.47 19.71
C GLU A 108 -4.63 -18.67 20.22
N SER A 109 -4.77 -18.99 21.51
CA SER A 109 -4.14 -20.15 22.12
C SER A 109 -4.64 -21.46 21.51
N SER A 110 -3.73 -22.42 21.34
CA SER A 110 -4.08 -23.77 20.89
C SER A 110 -4.87 -24.57 21.93
N LEU A 111 -4.83 -24.16 23.20
CA LEU A 111 -5.54 -24.82 24.31
C LEU A 111 -6.96 -24.28 24.49
N ASP A 112 -7.18 -22.98 24.26
CA ASP A 112 -8.47 -22.32 24.32
C ASP A 112 -8.51 -21.15 23.33
N SER A 113 -9.33 -21.28 22.27
CA SER A 113 -9.46 -20.25 21.24
C SER A 113 -10.17 -18.98 21.71
N ASN A 114 -10.62 -18.93 22.97
CA ASN A 114 -11.12 -17.71 23.61
C ASN A 114 -10.00 -16.90 24.29
N ILE A 115 -8.78 -17.43 24.37
CA ILE A 115 -7.64 -16.79 25.03
C ILE A 115 -6.59 -16.41 23.99
N ILE A 116 -6.01 -15.23 24.13
CA ILE A 116 -4.87 -14.78 23.32
C ILE A 116 -3.60 -15.47 23.83
N ASP A 117 -2.82 -16.02 22.90
CA ASP A 117 -1.51 -16.60 23.21
C ASP A 117 -0.47 -15.51 23.56
N GLU A 118 0.24 -15.70 24.67
CA GLU A 118 1.18 -14.70 25.21
C GLU A 118 2.42 -14.50 24.31
N GLU A 119 2.92 -15.57 23.69
CA GLU A 119 4.05 -15.45 22.77
C GLU A 119 3.61 -14.77 21.47
N ALA A 120 2.45 -15.17 20.94
CA ALA A 120 1.89 -14.62 19.72
C ALA A 120 1.60 -13.12 19.85
N ILE A 121 1.01 -12.65 20.95
CA ILE A 121 0.71 -11.22 21.14
C ILE A 121 1.98 -10.38 21.28
N ASN A 122 3.03 -10.92 21.91
CA ASN A 122 4.33 -10.25 22.02
C ASN A 122 5.04 -10.15 20.65
N ASN A 123 4.94 -11.20 19.83
CA ASN A 123 5.45 -11.18 18.46
C ASN A 123 4.64 -10.21 17.59
N PHE A 124 3.32 -10.16 17.78
CA PHE A 124 2.44 -9.23 17.08
C PHE A 124 2.73 -7.77 17.45
N ALA A 125 3.01 -7.48 18.73
CA ALA A 125 3.42 -6.15 19.19
C ALA A 125 4.63 -5.60 18.42
N LYS A 126 5.69 -6.43 18.27
CA LYS A 126 6.90 -6.09 17.50
C LYS A 126 6.59 -5.92 16.01
N LYS A 127 5.63 -6.68 15.48
CA LYS A 127 5.26 -6.60 14.06
C LYS A 127 4.60 -5.26 13.74
N ILE A 128 3.71 -4.77 14.60
CA ILE A 128 2.91 -3.58 14.30
C ILE A 128 3.58 -2.26 14.72
N SER A 129 4.59 -2.29 15.60
CA SER A 129 5.28 -1.07 16.05
C SER A 129 6.11 -0.37 14.96
N ASP A 130 6.63 -1.14 14.01
CA ASP A 130 7.65 -0.69 13.06
C ASP A 130 7.14 -0.60 11.62
N THR A 131 5.83 -0.77 11.40
CA THR A 131 5.25 -0.94 10.08
C THR A 131 3.99 -0.10 9.92
N ASN A 132 3.92 0.65 8.81
CA ASN A 132 2.67 1.24 8.33
C ASN A 132 1.96 0.23 7.41
N PHE A 133 0.67 -0.02 7.62
CA PHE A 133 -0.08 -1.00 6.86
C PHE A 133 -0.98 -0.32 5.83
N ILE A 134 -0.58 -0.37 4.56
CA ILE A 134 -1.35 0.20 3.45
C ILE A 134 -2.71 -0.51 3.34
N GLN A 135 -3.78 0.28 3.28
CA GLN A 135 -5.15 -0.22 3.12
C GLN A 135 -5.63 0.03 1.70
N ASP A 136 -5.93 -1.06 0.99
CA ASP A 136 -6.54 -1.00 -0.33
C ASP A 136 -8.06 -1.14 -0.27
N GLY A 137 -8.72 -0.53 -1.25
CA GLY A 137 -10.17 -0.54 -1.34
C GLY A 137 -10.84 0.41 -0.35
N PHE A 138 -12.16 0.47 -0.44
CA PHE A 138 -13.00 1.17 0.52
C PHE A 138 -13.18 0.30 1.78
N LYS A 139 -13.36 0.93 2.93
CA LYS A 139 -13.51 0.22 4.21
C LYS A 139 -14.83 0.58 4.88
N ASP A 140 -15.59 -0.46 5.23
CA ASP A 140 -16.71 -0.35 6.15
C ASP A 140 -16.25 -0.52 7.59
N VAL A 141 -16.61 0.44 8.43
CA VAL A 141 -16.32 0.42 9.86
C VAL A 141 -17.56 0.79 10.68
N THR A 142 -17.48 0.60 11.99
CA THR A 142 -18.54 0.96 12.94
C THR A 142 -18.09 2.11 13.85
N MET A 143 -19.02 2.90 14.37
CA MET A 143 -18.70 4.04 15.25
C MET A 143 -18.58 3.65 16.73
N THR A 144 -18.94 2.42 17.08
CA THR A 144 -19.00 1.95 18.47
C THR A 144 -18.29 0.62 18.60
N GLU A 145 -17.71 0.37 19.77
CA GLU A 145 -17.09 -0.91 20.12
C GLU A 145 -18.12 -2.04 19.95
N PRO A 146 -17.81 -3.08 19.15
CA PRO A 146 -18.70 -4.21 18.97
C PRO A 146 -18.94 -4.95 20.29
N ASP A 147 -20.18 -5.37 20.52
CA ASP A 147 -20.55 -6.27 21.62
C ASP A 147 -20.95 -7.64 21.05
N ILE A 148 -20.22 -8.12 20.05
CA ILE A 148 -20.46 -9.42 19.40
C ILE A 148 -19.14 -10.18 19.27
N ASN A 149 -19.21 -11.50 19.41
CA ASN A 149 -18.07 -12.36 19.14
C ASN A 149 -17.77 -12.37 17.65
N SER A 150 -16.54 -12.04 17.30
CA SER A 150 -15.97 -12.23 15.96
C SER A 150 -15.07 -13.46 15.92
N LYS A 151 -15.00 -14.07 14.74
CA LYS A 151 -13.98 -15.08 14.39
C LYS A 151 -12.62 -14.46 14.09
N LEU A 152 -12.59 -13.16 13.83
CA LEU A 152 -11.37 -12.41 13.58
C LEU A 152 -10.79 -11.93 14.93
N PRO A 153 -9.52 -12.23 15.24
CA PRO A 153 -8.98 -12.06 16.60
C PRO A 153 -8.47 -10.64 16.89
N ILE A 154 -8.39 -9.77 15.89
CA ILE A 154 -7.92 -8.39 16.06
C ILE A 154 -9.12 -7.44 16.03
N LEU A 155 -9.25 -6.60 17.05
CA LEU A 155 -10.16 -5.45 17.06
C LEU A 155 -9.34 -4.19 16.79
N VAL A 156 -9.55 -3.55 15.64
CA VAL A 156 -8.89 -2.28 15.35
C VAL A 156 -9.75 -1.14 15.88
N HIS A 157 -9.14 -0.28 16.69
CA HIS A 157 -9.68 0.98 17.17
C HIS A 157 -8.94 2.12 16.46
N LEU A 158 -9.55 2.61 15.38
CA LEU A 158 -8.92 3.50 14.42
C LEU A 158 -9.36 4.94 14.64
N LYS A 159 -8.40 5.85 14.76
CA LYS A 159 -8.63 7.30 14.78
C LYS A 159 -8.63 7.85 13.36
N LEU A 160 -9.78 8.36 12.93
CA LEU A 160 -9.91 9.15 11.70
C LEU A 160 -9.65 10.63 12.03
N PRO A 161 -8.65 11.28 11.42
CA PRO A 161 -8.39 12.69 11.67
C PRO A 161 -9.49 13.61 11.10
N THR A 162 -9.43 14.89 11.47
CA THR A 162 -10.24 15.94 10.83
C THR A 162 -9.97 15.97 9.33
N ASN A 163 -10.98 16.33 8.54
CA ASN A 163 -10.94 16.34 7.07
C ASN A 163 -10.74 14.95 6.45
N THR A 164 -10.99 13.86 7.17
CA THR A 164 -11.13 12.54 6.54
C THR A 164 -12.51 12.41 5.87
N PRO A 165 -12.58 12.03 4.59
CA PRO A 165 -13.81 11.57 3.94
C PRO A 165 -14.39 10.35 4.67
N ALA A 166 -15.56 10.48 5.29
CA ALA A 166 -16.21 9.40 6.02
C ALA A 166 -17.73 9.53 5.93
N ALA A 167 -18.38 8.63 5.19
CA ALA A 167 -19.81 8.68 4.91
C ALA A 167 -20.57 7.63 5.72
N SER A 168 -21.55 8.06 6.51
CA SER A 168 -22.39 7.14 7.28
C SER A 168 -23.58 6.64 6.45
N TYR A 169 -23.83 5.33 6.47
CA TYR A 169 -24.98 4.71 5.80
C TYR A 169 -25.56 3.56 6.65
N GLY A 170 -26.68 2.98 6.20
CA GLY A 170 -27.48 2.02 7.00
C GLY A 170 -28.75 2.65 7.56
N ASN A 171 -29.76 1.84 7.90
CA ASN A 171 -31.10 2.31 8.25
C ASN A 171 -31.44 2.16 9.75
N ASP A 172 -30.73 1.30 10.46
CA ASP A 172 -30.97 0.91 11.85
C ASP A 172 -29.64 0.77 12.61
N GLU A 173 -29.71 0.50 13.90
CA GLU A 173 -28.56 0.39 14.80
C GLU A 173 -27.61 -0.77 14.42
N GLU A 174 -28.15 -1.86 13.88
CA GLU A 174 -27.37 -3.06 13.55
C GLU A 174 -26.59 -2.91 12.24
N ASN A 175 -27.18 -2.18 11.28
CA ASN A 175 -26.66 -2.00 9.94
C ASN A 175 -25.96 -0.65 9.72
N LEU A 176 -25.86 0.18 10.76
CA LEU A 176 -25.17 1.47 10.67
C LEU A 176 -23.66 1.27 10.44
N ARG A 177 -23.14 1.83 9.36
CA ARG A 177 -21.73 1.76 8.98
C ARG A 177 -21.19 3.15 8.62
N VAL A 178 -19.88 3.28 8.67
CA VAL A 178 -19.13 4.40 8.10
C VAL A 178 -18.27 3.86 6.98
N LEU A 179 -18.45 4.40 5.78
CA LEU A 179 -17.60 4.13 4.63
C LEU A 179 -16.43 5.10 4.64
N ILE A 180 -15.22 4.57 4.63
CA ILE A 180 -13.97 5.33 4.47
C ILE A 180 -13.47 5.14 3.03
N ASP A 181 -12.96 6.23 2.44
CA ASP A 181 -12.37 6.23 1.09
C ASP A 181 -11.07 5.40 1.04
N GLN A 182 -10.53 5.19 -0.16
CA GLN A 182 -9.26 4.46 -0.36
C GLN A 182 -8.03 5.37 -0.13
N GLY A 183 -6.84 4.77 -0.12
CA GLY A 183 -5.57 5.51 -0.19
C GLY A 183 -5.02 5.95 1.16
N TYR A 184 -5.20 5.12 2.19
CA TYR A 184 -4.68 5.38 3.54
C TYR A 184 -3.87 4.22 4.05
N SER A 185 -3.04 4.49 5.05
CA SER A 185 -2.33 3.47 5.80
C SER A 185 -2.72 3.54 7.27
N LEU A 186 -2.59 2.42 7.96
CA LEU A 186 -2.75 2.31 9.41
C LEU A 186 -1.38 2.40 10.05
N LYS A 187 -1.23 3.27 11.05
CA LYS A 187 -0.09 3.28 11.94
C LYS A 187 -0.55 2.88 13.33
N ALA A 188 -0.06 1.73 13.82
CA ALA A 188 -0.38 1.30 15.19
C ALA A 188 0.26 2.27 16.20
N THR A 189 -0.50 2.61 17.24
CA THR A 189 -0.08 3.49 18.34
C THR A 189 -0.18 2.79 19.69
N GLY A 190 -0.90 1.68 19.77
CA GLY A 190 -1.03 0.87 20.98
C GLY A 190 -1.54 -0.53 20.69
N LEU A 191 -1.28 -1.44 21.62
CA LEU A 191 -1.79 -2.80 21.64
C LEU A 191 -2.23 -3.15 23.06
N SER A 192 -3.42 -3.73 23.19
CA SER A 192 -3.94 -4.26 24.44
C SER A 192 -4.74 -5.53 24.20
N ILE A 193 -5.00 -6.30 25.26
CA ILE A 193 -5.95 -7.41 25.21
C ILE A 193 -7.26 -6.93 25.82
N VAL A 194 -8.37 -7.16 25.11
CA VAL A 194 -9.71 -6.87 25.62
C VAL A 194 -10.56 -8.13 25.61
N THR A 195 -11.50 -8.24 26.55
CA THR A 195 -12.44 -9.37 26.62
C THR A 195 -13.84 -8.90 26.24
N ILE A 196 -14.41 -9.49 25.20
CA ILE A 196 -15.77 -9.24 24.73
C ILE A 196 -16.51 -10.57 24.79
N LYS A 197 -17.60 -10.62 25.56
CA LYS A 197 -18.47 -11.81 25.74
C LYS A 197 -17.67 -13.12 26.00
N GLY A 198 -16.66 -13.04 26.87
CA GLY A 198 -15.86 -14.18 27.30
C GLY A 198 -14.72 -14.57 26.36
N LYS A 199 -14.53 -13.88 25.23
CA LYS A 199 -13.41 -14.09 24.31
C LYS A 199 -12.44 -12.90 24.32
N GLN A 200 -11.14 -13.19 24.32
CA GLN A 200 -10.07 -12.20 24.22
C GLN A 200 -9.78 -11.82 22.77
N TYR A 201 -9.47 -10.55 22.56
CA TYR A 201 -9.10 -9.96 21.27
C TYR A 201 -7.86 -9.09 21.45
N ALA A 202 -6.99 -9.08 20.43
CA ALA A 202 -5.91 -8.11 20.32
C ALA A 202 -6.51 -6.76 19.86
N LYS A 203 -6.64 -5.80 20.77
CA LYS A 203 -7.11 -4.45 20.44
C LYS A 203 -5.93 -3.59 20.00
N VAL A 204 -5.93 -3.22 18.72
CA VAL A 204 -4.92 -2.33 18.12
C VAL A 204 -5.48 -0.91 18.09
N ASP A 205 -4.89 -0.02 18.87
CA ASP A 205 -5.12 1.41 18.70
C ASP A 205 -4.27 1.89 17.52
N ALA A 206 -4.88 2.60 16.57
CA ALA A 206 -4.22 3.02 15.35
C ALA A 206 -4.65 4.42 14.90
N ASP A 207 -3.75 5.11 14.21
CA ASP A 207 -4.03 6.34 13.47
C ASP A 207 -4.16 6.04 11.98
N LEU A 208 -5.17 6.64 11.35
CA LEU A 208 -5.25 6.69 9.89
C LEU A 208 -4.29 7.77 9.38
N ILE A 209 -3.28 7.36 8.63
CA ILE A 209 -2.27 8.25 8.03
C ILE A 209 -2.38 8.26 6.51
N LYS A 210 -1.94 9.35 5.90
CA LYS A 210 -1.72 9.44 4.46
C LYS A 210 -0.24 9.26 4.18
N GLN A 211 0.09 8.40 3.22
CA GLN A 211 1.41 8.31 2.61
C GLN A 211 1.28 8.78 1.17
N LEU A 212 2.29 9.45 0.63
CA LEU A 212 2.24 9.88 -0.76
C LEU A 212 2.26 8.64 -1.65
N ASN A 213 1.19 8.42 -2.39
CA ASN A 213 1.04 7.30 -3.30
C ASN A 213 0.18 7.74 -4.47
N PHE A 214 0.78 7.79 -5.67
CA PHE A 214 0.10 8.26 -6.86
C PHE A 214 -0.75 7.18 -7.52
N GLU A 215 -0.48 5.90 -7.23
CA GLU A 215 -1.13 4.76 -7.88
C GLU A 215 -1.05 4.89 -9.42
N ASN A 216 -2.15 5.26 -10.09
CA ASN A 216 -2.19 5.46 -11.54
C ASN A 216 -2.36 6.94 -11.97
N ASP A 217 -2.23 7.89 -11.05
CA ASP A 217 -2.32 9.33 -11.33
C ASP A 217 -1.00 9.88 -11.89
N VAL A 218 -0.85 9.71 -13.21
CA VAL A 218 0.28 10.19 -14.00
C VAL A 218 0.51 11.70 -13.86
N ILE A 219 -0.57 12.49 -13.78
CA ILE A 219 -0.46 13.96 -13.78
C ILE A 219 0.16 14.42 -12.47
N SER A 220 -0.39 13.95 -11.35
CA SER A 220 0.13 14.29 -10.02
C SER A 220 1.54 13.74 -9.81
N ALA A 221 1.82 12.53 -10.29
CA ALA A 221 3.16 11.92 -10.22
C ALA A 221 4.21 12.75 -10.99
N SER A 222 3.90 13.13 -12.24
CA SER A 222 4.81 13.95 -13.05
C SER A 222 5.02 15.32 -12.44
N GLN A 223 3.96 15.95 -11.92
CA GLN A 223 4.07 17.26 -11.29
C GLN A 223 4.97 17.21 -10.06
N TRP A 224 4.75 16.23 -9.16
CA TRP A 224 5.58 16.05 -7.98
C TRP A 224 7.05 15.78 -8.34
N GLY A 225 7.29 14.93 -9.34
CA GLY A 225 8.64 14.61 -9.80
C GLY A 225 9.38 15.83 -10.35
N GLU A 226 8.72 16.62 -11.20
CA GLU A 226 9.31 17.84 -11.78
C GLU A 226 9.56 18.92 -10.72
N GLU A 227 8.58 19.19 -9.84
CA GLU A 227 8.72 20.16 -8.74
C GLU A 227 9.87 19.80 -7.80
N ASN A 228 10.05 18.50 -7.53
CA ASN A 228 11.06 18.03 -6.61
C ASN A 228 12.41 17.69 -7.24
N TYR A 229 12.52 17.45 -8.55
CA TYR A 229 13.79 16.97 -9.12
C TYR A 229 14.30 17.73 -10.34
N ALA A 230 13.53 18.65 -10.93
CA ALA A 230 14.08 19.56 -11.95
C ALA A 230 15.25 20.42 -11.43
N PRO A 231 15.27 20.90 -10.17
CA PRO A 231 16.45 21.58 -9.62
C PRO A 231 17.62 20.62 -9.36
N TRP A 232 17.35 19.39 -8.90
CA TRP A 232 18.38 18.36 -8.69
C TRP A 232 19.17 18.09 -9.96
N LEU A 233 18.49 17.98 -11.11
CA LEU A 233 19.13 17.77 -12.40
C LEU A 233 20.15 18.88 -12.74
N LYS A 234 19.88 20.13 -12.34
CA LYS A 234 20.77 21.29 -12.56
C LYS A 234 21.95 21.34 -11.60
N GLU A 235 21.86 20.65 -10.47
CA GLU A 235 22.93 20.56 -9.46
C GLU A 235 23.96 19.47 -9.79
N LEU A 236 23.66 18.58 -10.74
CA LEU A 236 24.57 17.53 -11.17
C LEU A 236 25.79 18.12 -11.89
N THR A 237 26.97 17.61 -11.55
CA THR A 237 28.19 17.84 -12.34
C THR A 237 28.09 17.12 -13.67
N SER A 238 28.94 17.49 -14.63
CA SER A 238 28.96 16.83 -15.93
C SER A 238 29.24 15.32 -15.85
N ASN A 239 30.08 14.87 -14.90
CA ASN A 239 30.37 13.45 -14.70
C ASN A 239 29.18 12.71 -14.08
N GLU A 240 28.55 13.28 -13.06
CA GLU A 240 27.34 12.70 -12.45
C GLU A 240 26.20 12.57 -13.47
N LEU A 241 25.93 13.64 -14.24
CA LEU A 241 24.89 13.61 -15.27
C LEU A 241 25.22 12.58 -16.38
N ARG A 242 26.48 12.53 -16.82
CA ARG A 242 26.95 11.53 -17.80
C ARG A 242 26.71 10.11 -17.28
N ASP A 243 27.04 9.83 -16.03
CA ASP A 243 26.99 8.47 -15.50
C ASP A 243 25.57 8.06 -15.10
N ILE A 244 24.71 9.00 -14.69
CA ILE A 244 23.26 8.79 -14.59
C ILE A 244 22.69 8.43 -15.97
N ASN A 245 22.96 9.22 -17.00
CA ASN A 245 22.49 8.91 -18.36
C ASN A 245 23.07 7.59 -18.89
N ASN A 246 24.31 7.26 -18.54
CA ASN A 246 24.90 5.96 -18.88
C ASN A 246 24.13 4.81 -18.21
N TYR A 247 23.80 4.95 -16.93
CA TYR A 247 23.04 3.96 -16.18
C TYR A 247 21.65 3.76 -16.81
N LEU A 248 20.90 4.84 -17.02
CA LEU A 248 19.56 4.81 -17.62
C LEU A 248 19.58 4.33 -19.08
N GLY A 249 20.64 4.62 -19.83
CA GLY A 249 20.86 4.18 -21.22
C GLY A 249 21.31 2.73 -21.40
N GLY A 250 21.28 1.90 -20.35
CA GLY A 250 21.62 0.46 -20.42
C GLY A 250 22.90 0.06 -19.69
N GLY A 251 23.71 1.03 -19.25
CA GLY A 251 24.92 0.80 -18.47
C GLY A 251 24.66 0.12 -17.11
N TYR A 252 23.41 0.16 -16.63
CA TYR A 252 22.98 -0.53 -15.41
C TYR A 252 23.36 -2.02 -15.39
N THR A 253 23.40 -2.70 -16.55
CA THR A 253 23.68 -4.16 -16.59
C THR A 253 25.08 -4.46 -16.07
N ALA A 254 26.09 -3.74 -16.55
CA ALA A 254 27.48 -3.93 -16.13
C ALA A 254 27.68 -3.46 -14.67
N ILE A 255 27.12 -2.30 -14.33
CA ILE A 255 27.24 -1.70 -12.99
C ILE A 255 26.59 -2.60 -11.94
N ASN A 256 25.36 -3.05 -12.16
CA ASN A 256 24.65 -3.89 -11.19
C ASN A 256 25.23 -5.30 -11.12
N LYS A 257 25.74 -5.85 -12.22
CA LYS A 257 26.44 -7.14 -12.18
C LYS A 257 27.71 -7.04 -11.33
N TYR A 258 28.51 -6.00 -11.53
CA TYR A 258 29.69 -5.74 -10.71
C TYR A 258 29.35 -5.56 -9.22
N LEU A 259 28.33 -4.78 -8.88
CA LEU A 259 27.86 -4.63 -7.50
C LEU A 259 27.36 -5.95 -6.88
N LEU A 260 26.74 -6.82 -7.69
CA LEU A 260 26.15 -8.07 -7.24
C LEU A 260 27.20 -9.14 -6.91
N ASP A 261 28.11 -9.40 -7.87
CA ASP A 261 29.03 -10.54 -7.86
C ASP A 261 30.50 -10.19 -8.17
N GLY A 262 30.81 -8.92 -8.42
CA GLY A 262 32.17 -8.47 -8.73
C GLY A 262 32.61 -8.71 -10.18
N THR A 263 31.74 -9.19 -11.07
CA THR A 263 32.11 -9.44 -12.47
C THR A 263 32.39 -8.14 -13.21
N ILE A 264 33.52 -8.09 -13.90
CA ILE A 264 33.93 -7.00 -14.80
C ILE A 264 33.75 -7.50 -16.24
N GLY A 265 33.06 -6.72 -17.07
CA GLY A 265 32.81 -7.06 -18.49
C GLY A 265 34.05 -6.84 -19.37
N GLU A 266 34.06 -7.45 -20.56
CA GLU A 266 35.23 -7.45 -21.47
C GLU A 266 35.68 -6.05 -21.94
N ASN A 267 34.78 -5.06 -21.92
CA ASN A 267 35.03 -3.69 -22.42
C ASN A 267 34.91 -2.62 -21.33
N THR A 268 35.16 -2.96 -20.06
CA THR A 268 35.14 -2.00 -18.94
C THR A 268 36.26 -2.31 -17.96
N SER A 269 36.79 -1.29 -17.29
CA SER A 269 37.71 -1.50 -16.16
C SER A 269 36.97 -1.49 -14.83
N LYS A 270 37.64 -1.96 -13.77
CA LYS A 270 37.14 -1.85 -12.39
C LYS A 270 37.03 -0.38 -11.99
N GLU A 271 38.06 0.39 -12.31
CA GLU A 271 38.18 1.81 -11.98
C GLU A 271 37.06 2.62 -12.61
N ASP A 272 36.73 2.35 -13.88
CA ASP A 272 35.60 2.99 -14.57
C ASP A 272 34.25 2.67 -13.90
N LEU A 273 34.06 1.42 -13.45
CA LEU A 273 32.83 1.02 -12.77
C LEU A 273 32.73 1.66 -11.38
N GLU A 274 33.82 1.67 -10.61
CA GLU A 274 33.87 2.31 -9.29
C GLU A 274 33.66 3.83 -9.38
N GLU A 275 34.23 4.49 -10.39
CA GLU A 275 34.00 5.92 -10.65
C GLU A 275 32.52 6.18 -10.96
N LYS A 276 31.92 5.40 -11.87
CA LYS A 276 30.48 5.53 -12.21
C LYS A 276 29.59 5.31 -11.00
N ILE A 277 29.87 4.29 -10.19
CA ILE A 277 29.11 4.00 -8.97
C ILE A 277 29.21 5.18 -7.99
N SER A 278 30.42 5.71 -7.79
CA SER A 278 30.65 6.87 -6.94
C SER A 278 29.88 8.10 -7.45
N ASN A 279 29.91 8.37 -8.75
CA ASN A 279 29.22 9.50 -9.37
C ASN A 279 27.69 9.36 -9.25
N ILE A 280 27.13 8.19 -9.55
CA ILE A 280 25.68 7.94 -9.40
C ILE A 280 25.27 8.08 -7.94
N SER A 281 26.00 7.46 -7.01
CA SER A 281 25.70 7.55 -5.58
C SER A 281 25.78 8.99 -5.06
N SER A 282 26.79 9.76 -5.49
CA SER A 282 26.90 11.20 -5.21
C SER A 282 25.68 11.97 -5.72
N ALA A 283 25.26 11.72 -6.97
CA ALA A 283 24.08 12.34 -7.56
C ALA A 283 22.81 12.06 -6.73
N LEU A 284 22.56 10.81 -6.35
CA LEU A 284 21.38 10.40 -5.56
C LEU A 284 21.39 10.96 -4.13
N LYS A 285 22.56 11.36 -3.60
CA LYS A 285 22.71 11.99 -2.27
C LYS A 285 22.49 13.50 -2.28
N LYS A 286 22.59 14.17 -3.44
CA LYS A 286 22.42 15.63 -3.54
C LYS A 286 21.02 16.09 -3.18
N ARG A 287 20.00 15.32 -3.58
CA ARG A 287 18.62 15.58 -3.20
C ARG A 287 17.93 14.30 -2.77
N LYS A 288 17.80 14.16 -1.47
CA LYS A 288 17.08 13.06 -0.83
C LYS A 288 15.58 13.17 -1.08
N ILE A 289 14.89 12.05 -0.91
CA ILE A 289 13.42 11.98 -0.94
C ILE A 289 12.84 12.96 0.08
N PRO A 290 11.95 13.89 -0.31
CA PRO A 290 11.52 15.00 0.56
C PRO A 290 10.42 14.61 1.56
N GLU A 291 9.70 13.51 1.31
CA GLU A 291 8.58 13.04 2.11
C GLU A 291 8.40 11.52 1.91
N ASP A 292 7.71 10.87 2.85
CA ASP A 292 7.40 9.44 2.74
C ASP A 292 6.55 9.16 1.49
N ILE A 293 7.08 8.31 0.60
CA ILE A 293 6.45 7.97 -0.67
C ILE A 293 6.39 6.46 -0.87
N ILE A 294 5.35 6.00 -1.58
CA ILE A 294 5.24 4.63 -2.08
C ILE A 294 5.75 4.57 -3.52
N THR A 295 6.70 3.67 -3.79
CA THR A 295 7.15 3.33 -5.14
C THR A 295 6.90 1.86 -5.44
N TYR A 296 6.97 1.49 -6.71
CA TYR A 296 6.60 0.19 -7.21
C TYR A 296 7.71 -0.40 -8.06
N ARG A 297 7.90 -1.71 -7.97
CA ARG A 297 8.81 -2.46 -8.85
C ARG A 297 8.20 -3.80 -9.21
N ARG A 298 8.03 -4.06 -10.50
CA ARG A 298 7.68 -5.39 -11.03
C ARG A 298 8.94 -6.23 -11.01
N MET A 299 9.00 -7.28 -10.18
CA MET A 299 10.21 -8.06 -9.96
C MET A 299 10.26 -9.34 -10.82
N GLY A 300 11.47 -9.72 -11.20
CA GLY A 300 11.74 -11.03 -11.80
C GLY A 300 11.69 -12.14 -10.75
N PRO A 301 11.39 -13.39 -11.14
CA PRO A 301 11.36 -14.51 -10.21
C PRO A 301 12.75 -14.78 -9.58
N ASN A 302 13.82 -14.50 -10.30
CA ASN A 302 15.21 -14.70 -9.87
C ASN A 302 15.59 -13.86 -8.65
N GLU A 303 14.96 -12.70 -8.45
CA GLU A 303 15.17 -11.85 -7.26
C GLU A 303 14.74 -12.57 -5.95
N PHE A 304 13.92 -13.62 -6.06
CA PHE A 304 13.53 -14.50 -4.95
C PHE A 304 14.00 -15.96 -5.15
N GLY A 305 15.03 -16.15 -5.97
CA GLY A 305 15.60 -17.49 -6.23
C GLY A 305 14.62 -18.45 -6.91
N LEU A 306 13.66 -17.92 -7.67
CA LEU A 306 12.75 -18.68 -8.52
C LEU A 306 13.13 -18.50 -10.00
N ASP A 307 12.59 -19.37 -10.86
CA ASP A 307 12.67 -19.25 -12.31
C ASP A 307 11.26 -19.11 -12.91
N LEU A 308 11.16 -18.61 -14.14
CA LEU A 308 9.89 -18.49 -14.88
C LEU A 308 9.15 -19.83 -15.00
N ASN A 309 9.88 -20.93 -15.13
CA ASN A 309 9.31 -22.27 -15.26
C ASN A 309 9.23 -23.03 -13.93
N SER A 310 9.59 -22.40 -12.81
CA SER A 310 9.51 -23.05 -11.49
C SER A 310 8.05 -23.37 -11.13
N PRO A 311 7.72 -24.61 -10.73
CA PRO A 311 6.38 -24.94 -10.23
C PRO A 311 5.96 -24.08 -9.04
N ASP A 312 6.91 -23.62 -8.22
CA ASP A 312 6.65 -22.76 -7.05
C ASP A 312 6.32 -21.30 -7.46
N TYR A 313 6.57 -20.91 -8.72
CA TYR A 313 6.19 -19.59 -9.27
C TYR A 313 4.77 -19.58 -9.86
N ASP A 314 4.01 -20.67 -9.73
CA ASP A 314 2.59 -20.72 -10.03
C ASP A 314 1.75 -20.32 -8.81
N PHE A 315 1.52 -19.03 -8.62
CA PHE A 315 0.73 -18.50 -7.51
C PHE A 315 -0.78 -18.71 -7.66
N ASN A 316 -1.26 -19.34 -8.74
CA ASN A 316 -2.65 -19.81 -8.78
C ASN A 316 -2.91 -20.95 -7.78
N LYS A 317 -1.83 -21.59 -7.30
CA LYS A 317 -1.84 -22.62 -6.27
C LYS A 317 -1.66 -22.00 -4.89
N VAL A 318 -2.61 -22.23 -3.99
CA VAL A 318 -2.61 -21.62 -2.66
C VAL A 318 -1.41 -22.06 -1.82
N GLU A 319 -0.94 -23.30 -2.02
CA GLU A 319 0.24 -23.84 -1.35
C GLU A 319 1.53 -23.10 -1.72
N ASN A 320 1.65 -22.60 -2.95
CA ASN A 320 2.80 -21.84 -3.40
C ASN A 320 2.81 -20.43 -2.78
N VAL A 321 1.64 -19.81 -2.64
CA VAL A 321 1.50 -18.53 -1.93
C VAL A 321 1.90 -18.71 -0.46
N SER A 322 1.40 -19.75 0.20
CA SER A 322 1.74 -20.06 1.59
C SER A 322 3.24 -20.29 1.79
N LYS A 323 3.88 -21.10 0.94
CA LYS A 323 5.35 -21.31 0.97
C LYS A 323 6.12 -20.01 0.75
N PHE A 324 5.66 -19.17 -0.18
CA PHE A 324 6.31 -17.88 -0.45
C PHE A 324 6.21 -16.97 0.79
N LYS A 325 5.03 -16.89 1.43
CA LYS A 325 4.85 -16.15 2.69
C LYS A 325 5.73 -16.69 3.81
N GLU A 326 5.76 -18.00 4.02
CA GLU A 326 6.58 -18.64 5.05
C GLU A 326 8.07 -18.31 4.88
N LYS A 327 8.56 -18.31 3.63
CA LYS A 327 9.97 -18.04 3.34
C LYS A 327 10.33 -16.56 3.50
N TRP A 328 9.46 -15.64 3.08
CA TRP A 328 9.84 -14.24 2.83
C TRP A 328 9.18 -13.21 3.75
N LEU A 329 8.00 -13.49 4.32
CA LEU A 329 7.31 -12.53 5.17
C LEU A 329 8.15 -12.19 6.41
N GLY A 330 8.29 -10.89 6.70
CA GLY A 330 9.10 -10.39 7.81
C GLY A 330 10.61 -10.43 7.57
N LYS A 331 11.10 -10.96 6.45
CA LYS A 331 12.53 -11.00 6.14
C LYS A 331 13.04 -9.66 5.66
N THR A 332 14.28 -9.36 6.03
CA THR A 332 15.07 -8.27 5.44
C THR A 332 15.83 -8.79 4.24
N ILE A 333 15.68 -8.12 3.11
CA ILE A 333 16.33 -8.47 1.84
C ILE A 333 17.42 -7.43 1.56
N PRO A 334 18.71 -7.80 1.63
CA PRO A 334 19.79 -6.91 1.24
C PRO A 334 19.87 -6.77 -0.29
N VAL A 335 20.04 -5.54 -0.77
CA VAL A 335 20.17 -5.25 -2.20
C VAL A 335 21.49 -4.54 -2.47
N LYS A 336 22.44 -5.28 -3.05
CA LYS A 336 23.78 -4.74 -3.34
C LYS A 336 23.79 -3.73 -4.50
N THR A 337 22.81 -3.82 -5.39
CA THR A 337 22.72 -3.02 -6.61
C THR A 337 21.92 -1.75 -6.36
N PHE A 338 21.96 -0.81 -7.30
CA PHE A 338 20.94 0.25 -7.34
C PHE A 338 19.55 -0.37 -7.54
N ILE A 339 18.51 0.29 -7.02
CA ILE A 339 17.12 -0.20 -7.10
C ILE A 339 16.31 0.74 -7.95
N SER A 340 15.90 0.27 -9.12
CA SER A 340 14.97 0.98 -10.01
C SER A 340 13.53 0.68 -9.59
N THR A 341 12.79 1.75 -9.29
CA THR A 341 11.36 1.73 -8.93
C THR A 341 10.63 2.81 -9.71
N THR A 342 9.31 2.77 -9.77
CA THR A 342 8.47 3.81 -10.37
C THR A 342 7.46 4.33 -9.36
N VAL A 343 7.05 5.59 -9.44
CA VAL A 343 6.01 6.14 -8.55
C VAL A 343 4.58 5.72 -8.94
N LEU A 344 4.43 4.96 -10.02
CA LEU A 344 3.13 4.48 -10.51
C LEU A 344 2.96 2.96 -10.34
N SER A 345 1.75 2.50 -10.04
CA SER A 345 1.42 1.10 -9.79
C SER A 345 1.03 0.31 -11.05
N ASN A 346 0.68 1.02 -12.13
CA ASN A 346 0.20 0.41 -13.37
C ASN A 346 1.25 -0.55 -13.96
N ASN A 347 0.76 -1.57 -14.63
CA ASN A 347 1.59 -2.49 -15.37
C ASN A 347 1.92 -1.88 -16.73
N ILE A 348 3.10 -2.19 -17.25
CA ILE A 348 3.49 -1.83 -18.61
C ILE A 348 3.75 -3.10 -19.41
N SER A 349 3.61 -3.01 -20.74
CA SER A 349 3.74 -4.17 -21.63
C SER A 349 5.04 -4.95 -21.42
N ALA A 350 6.17 -4.27 -21.17
CA ALA A 350 7.47 -4.89 -20.93
C ALA A 350 7.51 -5.82 -19.70
N PHE A 351 6.68 -5.55 -18.69
CA PHE A 351 6.65 -6.29 -17.42
C PHE A 351 5.34 -7.03 -17.17
N ALA A 352 4.49 -7.12 -18.19
CA ALA A 352 3.12 -7.65 -18.10
C ALA A 352 3.03 -9.01 -17.38
N LYS A 353 4.01 -9.89 -17.64
CA LYS A 353 4.08 -11.27 -17.13
C LYS A 353 4.72 -11.43 -15.75
N ARG A 354 5.34 -10.38 -15.19
CA ARG A 354 5.93 -10.44 -13.84
C ARG A 354 4.82 -10.58 -12.81
N LYS A 355 4.96 -11.56 -11.90
CA LYS A 355 3.94 -11.89 -10.89
C LYS A 355 4.23 -11.30 -9.52
N LEU A 356 5.43 -10.77 -9.31
CA LEU A 356 5.87 -10.16 -8.06
C LEU A 356 5.91 -8.66 -8.24
N ILE A 357 5.25 -7.93 -7.34
CA ILE A 357 5.22 -6.47 -7.33
C ILE A 357 5.70 -6.03 -5.95
N LEU A 358 6.87 -5.44 -5.88
CA LEU A 358 7.29 -4.73 -4.67
C LEU A 358 6.53 -3.41 -4.62
N ARG A 359 5.78 -3.19 -3.54
CA ARG A 359 5.21 -1.90 -3.15
C ARG A 359 6.04 -1.38 -1.98
N LEU A 360 7.01 -0.52 -2.29
CA LEU A 360 8.06 -0.10 -1.38
C LEU A 360 7.71 1.24 -0.76
N HIS A 361 7.59 1.28 0.56
CA HIS A 361 7.64 2.54 1.31
C HIS A 361 9.09 3.02 1.36
N LEU A 362 9.30 4.20 0.81
CA LEU A 362 10.55 4.93 0.79
C LEU A 362 10.46 6.07 1.82
N PRO A 363 11.16 5.98 2.96
CA PRO A 363 11.12 7.02 3.98
C PRO A 363 11.70 8.34 3.50
N ASN A 364 11.18 9.45 4.04
CA ASN A 364 11.80 10.77 3.91
C ASN A 364 13.29 10.70 4.27
N GLY A 365 14.14 11.34 3.45
CA GLY A 365 15.57 11.40 3.65
C GLY A 365 16.36 10.25 3.03
N SER A 366 15.69 9.31 2.36
CA SER A 366 16.35 8.24 1.60
C SER A 366 17.18 8.79 0.45
N ASN A 367 18.35 8.19 0.19
CA ASN A 367 19.21 8.54 -0.94
C ASN A 367 18.60 7.94 -2.23
N ALA A 368 17.70 8.69 -2.84
CA ALA A 368 17.06 8.32 -4.08
C ALA A 368 16.60 9.59 -4.81
N ALA A 369 16.51 9.49 -6.14
CA ALA A 369 16.07 10.60 -6.97
C ALA A 369 15.02 10.16 -8.00
N TYR A 370 14.05 11.04 -8.28
CA TYR A 370 13.17 10.89 -9.43
C TYR A 370 13.96 11.23 -10.69
N VAL A 371 14.50 10.21 -11.36
CA VAL A 371 15.44 10.36 -12.48
C VAL A 371 14.73 10.61 -13.81
N SER A 372 13.41 10.40 -13.88
CA SER A 372 12.59 10.69 -15.05
C SER A 372 12.45 12.17 -15.40
N VAL A 373 13.01 13.10 -14.63
CA VAL A 373 13.21 14.49 -15.09
C VAL A 373 14.27 14.60 -16.21
N ALA A 374 15.16 13.61 -16.34
CA ALA A 374 16.14 13.57 -17.41
C ALA A 374 15.48 13.36 -18.79
N GLU A 375 16.01 14.03 -19.82
CA GLU A 375 15.49 13.90 -21.17
C GLU A 375 15.61 12.45 -21.68
N GLY A 376 14.56 11.96 -22.36
CA GLY A 376 14.49 10.59 -22.87
C GLY A 376 13.84 9.57 -21.91
N TYR A 377 13.73 9.88 -20.61
CA TYR A 377 13.27 8.92 -19.58
C TYR A 377 11.96 9.32 -18.88
N LYS A 378 11.27 10.34 -19.39
CA LYS A 378 10.06 10.93 -18.78
C LYS A 378 8.89 9.96 -18.61
N ASN A 379 8.81 8.92 -19.43
CA ASN A 379 7.69 7.98 -19.43
C ASN A 379 7.84 6.82 -18.44
N GLU A 380 8.98 6.72 -17.74
CA GLU A 380 9.25 5.63 -16.78
C GLU A 380 8.80 5.98 -15.35
N TYR A 381 8.66 7.27 -15.06
CA TYR A 381 8.33 7.81 -13.73
C TYR A 381 9.24 7.21 -12.65
N GLU A 382 10.50 7.02 -13.01
CA GLU A 382 11.47 6.25 -12.27
C GLU A 382 12.00 7.03 -11.07
N VAL A 383 12.00 6.36 -9.92
CA VAL A 383 12.81 6.71 -8.75
C VAL A 383 13.92 5.68 -8.62
N LEU A 384 15.15 6.16 -8.79
CA LEU A 384 16.37 5.37 -8.63
C LEU A 384 16.88 5.52 -7.20
N ILE A 385 17.02 4.40 -6.51
CA ILE A 385 17.50 4.32 -5.13
C ILE A 385 18.97 3.89 -5.15
N ASP A 386 19.77 4.50 -4.26
CA ASP A 386 21.20 4.22 -4.10
C ASP A 386 21.44 2.72 -3.81
N HIS A 387 22.67 2.27 -4.04
CA HIS A 387 23.03 0.88 -3.82
C HIS A 387 23.29 0.57 -2.33
N GLY A 388 23.15 -0.70 -1.94
CA GLY A 388 23.50 -1.17 -0.61
C GLY A 388 22.41 -1.03 0.46
N TYR A 389 21.23 -0.52 0.10
CA TYR A 389 20.05 -0.56 0.98
C TYR A 389 19.54 -1.99 1.19
N SER A 390 18.73 -2.16 2.23
CA SER A 390 17.89 -3.35 2.38
C SER A 390 16.42 -2.93 2.39
N TYR A 391 15.51 -3.88 2.25
CA TYR A 391 14.10 -3.66 2.57
C TYR A 391 13.54 -4.80 3.41
N LYS A 392 12.65 -4.48 4.34
CA LYS A 392 11.93 -5.46 5.16
C LYS A 392 10.58 -5.76 4.51
N ILE A 393 10.28 -7.03 4.27
CA ILE A 393 8.97 -7.45 3.75
C ILE A 393 7.95 -7.40 4.87
N ASP A 394 7.03 -6.47 4.78
CA ASP A 394 6.03 -6.18 5.79
C ASP A 394 4.74 -6.97 5.60
N ASN A 395 4.28 -7.11 4.37
CA ASN A 395 3.10 -7.90 4.07
C ASN A 395 3.20 -8.50 2.66
N ILE A 396 2.44 -9.56 2.42
CA ILE A 396 2.31 -10.18 1.10
C ILE A 396 0.82 -10.42 0.87
N THR A 397 0.27 -9.70 -0.11
CA THR A 397 -1.12 -9.82 -0.52
C THR A 397 -1.21 -10.36 -1.93
N GLU A 398 -2.29 -11.08 -2.21
CA GLU A 398 -2.56 -11.64 -3.53
C GLU A 398 -3.64 -10.83 -4.23
N TYR A 399 -3.54 -10.73 -5.55
CA TYR A 399 -4.63 -10.23 -6.38
C TYR A 399 -4.66 -10.97 -7.71
N TYR A 400 -5.87 -11.11 -8.24
CA TYR A 400 -6.09 -11.74 -9.53
C TYR A 400 -5.96 -10.71 -10.66
N ASP A 401 -5.02 -10.98 -11.57
CA ASP A 401 -4.85 -10.22 -12.79
C ASP A 401 -5.44 -11.00 -13.98
N GLU A 402 -6.49 -10.44 -14.56
CA GLU A 402 -7.09 -10.93 -15.81
C GLU A 402 -6.80 -9.99 -16.99
N SER A 403 -6.09 -8.88 -16.75
CA SER A 403 -5.67 -7.92 -17.77
C SER A 403 -4.40 -8.35 -18.50
N SER A 404 -3.63 -9.29 -17.93
CA SER A 404 -2.38 -9.75 -18.51
C SER A 404 -2.56 -10.58 -19.79
N LEU A 405 -1.62 -10.43 -20.73
CA LEU A 405 -1.48 -11.24 -21.96
C LEU A 405 -1.18 -12.71 -21.61
N GLY A 406 -2.19 -13.46 -21.17
CA GLY A 406 -2.04 -14.85 -20.70
C GLY A 406 -3.22 -15.45 -19.95
N GLY A 407 -4.29 -14.69 -19.69
CA GLY A 407 -5.46 -15.17 -18.94
C GLY A 407 -5.34 -14.93 -17.44
N LYS A 408 -6.22 -15.55 -16.65
CA LYS A 408 -6.30 -15.35 -15.19
C LYS A 408 -5.00 -15.78 -14.52
N THR A 409 -4.30 -14.85 -13.90
CA THR A 409 -3.03 -15.10 -13.21
C THR A 409 -3.05 -14.45 -11.83
N ASN A 410 -2.82 -15.23 -10.78
CA ASN A 410 -2.61 -14.67 -9.45
C ASN A 410 -1.21 -14.04 -9.35
N LYS A 411 -1.15 -12.85 -8.77
CA LYS A 411 0.07 -12.05 -8.57
C LYS A 411 0.18 -11.64 -7.10
N LEU A 412 1.41 -11.41 -6.66
CA LEU A 412 1.72 -11.02 -5.29
C LEU A 412 2.16 -9.57 -5.23
N ILE A 413 1.53 -8.80 -4.35
CA ILE A 413 1.97 -7.48 -3.91
C ILE A 413 2.76 -7.70 -2.61
N ILE A 414 4.01 -7.29 -2.63
CA ILE A 414 4.97 -7.40 -1.54
C ILE A 414 5.12 -6.01 -0.96
N ASP A 415 4.41 -5.75 0.14
CA ASP A 415 4.56 -4.52 0.89
C ASP A 415 5.86 -4.58 1.65
N ALA A 416 6.69 -3.56 1.50
CA ALA A 416 7.99 -3.51 2.14
C ALA A 416 8.38 -2.08 2.52
N THR A 417 9.27 -1.96 3.49
CA THR A 417 9.85 -0.68 3.91
C THR A 417 11.35 -0.70 3.66
N LEU A 418 11.89 0.34 3.01
CA LEU A 418 13.33 0.52 2.83
C LEU A 418 14.01 0.79 4.17
N ILE A 419 15.15 0.15 4.43
CA ILE A 419 15.94 0.29 5.67
C ILE A 419 17.42 0.52 5.42
#